data_AF-A0A2M8ACU6-F1
#
_entry.id   AF-A0A2M8ACU6-F1
#
_cell.length_a   1.000
_cell.length_b   1.000
_cell.length_c   1.000
_cell.angle_alpha   90.00
_cell.angle_beta   90.00
_cell.angle_gamma   90.00
#
_symmetry.space_group_name_H-M   'P 1'
#
loop_
_entity.id
_entity.type
_entity.pdbx_description
1 polymer ?
#
loop_
_entity_poly.entity_id
_entity_poly.type
_entity_poly.pdbx_seq_one_letter_code
_entity_poly.pdbx_strand_id
1 'polypeptide(L)'
;MNNNSIHKYNQPSSPNYQPKKDRSAIFMTITVICFFVGFGLSVIFYSLTLISIFDFSKFIAAFAVIGFLIPIQFYRKWLHFIKYEVILFNIMGVAPIFSGLFLVINFMFATNTRPHDFKIEKIYFEGDENSKVMGVVLENNEYAGERKIVELTDFNPAEFTGNPIFRVTLSDGFFGYQVINEKKMVK
;
A
#
# COMPACT_ATOMS: atom_id res chain seq x y z
N MET A 1 -45.91 -56.01 47.29
CA MET A 1 -45.77 -55.63 45.87
C MET A 1 -45.63 -54.12 45.83
N ASN A 2 -44.43 -53.62 45.51
CA ASN A 2 -44.19 -52.19 45.34
C ASN A 2 -43.57 -51.97 43.96
N ASN A 3 -44.36 -51.47 43.02
CA ASN A 3 -43.94 -51.20 41.63
C ASN A 3 -43.27 -49.83 41.60
N ASN A 4 -41.93 -49.80 41.65
CA ASN A 4 -41.18 -48.59 41.33
C ASN A 4 -41.11 -48.44 39.81
N SER A 5 -42.04 -47.67 39.25
CA SER A 5 -41.97 -47.21 37.86
C SER A 5 -40.88 -46.14 37.74
N ILE A 6 -39.75 -46.51 37.13
CA ILE A 6 -38.69 -45.58 36.74
C ILE A 6 -39.23 -44.70 35.61
N HIS A 7 -39.54 -43.43 35.92
CA HIS A 7 -39.83 -42.43 34.90
C HIS A 7 -38.54 -42.11 34.12
N LYS A 8 -38.37 -42.74 32.95
CA LYS A 8 -37.40 -42.29 31.95
C LYS A 8 -37.85 -40.92 31.44
N TYR A 9 -37.21 -39.86 31.91
CA TYR A 9 -37.26 -38.56 31.25
C TYR A 9 -36.62 -38.70 29.87
N ASN A 10 -37.44 -38.79 28.83
CA ASN A 10 -36.99 -38.62 27.46
C ASN A 10 -36.52 -37.17 27.33
N GLN A 11 -35.21 -36.95 27.29
CA GLN A 11 -34.65 -35.67 26.89
C GLN A 11 -35.15 -35.37 25.47
N PRO A 12 -35.71 -34.18 25.20
CA PRO A 12 -36.01 -33.79 23.84
C PRO A 12 -34.70 -33.84 23.05
N SER A 13 -34.69 -34.61 21.97
CA SER A 13 -33.57 -34.65 21.03
C SER A 13 -33.32 -33.22 20.57
N SER A 14 -32.25 -32.62 21.09
CA SER A 14 -31.79 -31.30 20.69
C SER A 14 -31.65 -31.31 19.17
N PRO A 15 -32.27 -30.36 18.44
CA PRO A 15 -32.11 -30.30 17.00
C PRO A 15 -30.61 -30.26 16.70
N ASN A 16 -30.16 -31.20 15.87
CA ASN A 16 -28.78 -31.33 15.43
C ASN A 16 -28.29 -29.95 15.02
N TYR A 17 -27.37 -29.35 15.79
CA TYR A 17 -26.82 -28.03 15.48
C TYR A 17 -26.13 -28.12 14.13
N GLN A 18 -26.78 -27.66 13.08
CA GLN A 18 -26.14 -27.46 11.79
C GLN A 18 -25.41 -26.13 11.86
N PRO A 19 -24.06 -26.10 11.84
CA PRO A 19 -23.34 -24.84 11.84
C PRO A 19 -23.79 -24.05 10.61
N LYS A 20 -24.34 -22.85 10.86
CA LYS A 20 -24.71 -21.91 9.81
C LYS A 20 -23.47 -21.66 8.97
N LYS A 21 -23.53 -21.95 7.66
CA LYS A 21 -22.40 -21.84 6.72
C LYS A 21 -21.67 -20.51 6.91
N ASP A 22 -20.50 -20.56 7.53
CA ASP A 22 -19.74 -19.36 7.89
C ASP A 22 -18.99 -18.84 6.66
N ARG A 23 -19.66 -17.98 5.90
CA ARG A 23 -19.05 -17.28 4.77
C ARG A 23 -18.07 -16.20 5.23
N SER A 24 -18.09 -15.81 6.52
CA SER A 24 -17.23 -14.76 7.04
C SER A 24 -15.76 -15.13 6.93
N ALA A 25 -15.41 -16.37 7.28
CA ALA A 25 -14.03 -16.87 7.18
C ALA A 25 -13.42 -16.70 5.79
N ILE A 26 -14.22 -16.92 4.72
CA ILE A 26 -13.75 -16.73 3.33
C ILE A 26 -13.44 -15.26 3.06
N PHE A 27 -14.35 -14.35 3.42
CA PHE A 27 -14.15 -12.92 3.19
C PHE A 27 -13.05 -12.33 4.06
N MET A 28 -12.85 -12.85 5.28
CA MET A 28 -11.72 -12.48 6.13
C MET A 28 -10.40 -12.94 5.51
N THR A 29 -10.33 -14.15 4.95
CA THR A 29 -9.15 -14.58 4.19
C THR A 29 -8.88 -13.67 2.99
N ILE A 30 -9.92 -13.30 2.23
CA ILE A 30 -9.79 -12.34 1.12
C ILE A 30 -9.28 -10.99 1.64
N THR A 31 -9.74 -10.53 2.80
CA THR A 31 -9.28 -9.27 3.42
C THR A 31 -7.78 -9.29 3.67
N VAL A 32 -7.27 -10.40 4.20
CA VAL A 32 -5.82 -10.57 4.45
C VAL A 32 -5.05 -10.58 3.13
N ILE A 33 -5.56 -11.24 2.09
CA ILE A 33 -4.93 -11.21 0.75
C ILE A 33 -4.91 -9.78 0.20
N CYS A 34 -6.05 -9.07 0.25
CA CYS A 34 -6.16 -7.68 -0.16
C CYS A 34 -5.19 -6.76 0.61
N PHE A 35 -4.99 -7.02 1.91
CA PHE A 35 -4.01 -6.30 2.72
C PHE A 35 -2.61 -6.44 2.14
N PHE A 36 -2.12 -7.67 1.96
CA PHE A 36 -0.76 -7.91 1.47
C PHE A 36 -0.55 -7.43 0.04
N VAL A 37 -1.53 -7.67 -0.84
CA VAL A 37 -1.47 -7.19 -2.22
C VAL A 37 -1.48 -5.66 -2.25
N GLY A 38 -2.41 -5.03 -1.56
CA GLY A 38 -2.53 -3.57 -1.50
C GLY A 38 -1.30 -2.90 -0.88
N PHE A 39 -0.76 -3.49 0.20
CA PHE A 39 0.47 -3.03 0.83
C PHE A 39 1.68 -3.18 -0.11
N GLY A 40 1.84 -4.34 -0.76
CA GLY A 40 2.92 -4.58 -1.71
C GLY A 40 2.87 -3.60 -2.90
N LEU A 41 1.68 -3.40 -3.48
CA LEU A 41 1.48 -2.37 -4.51
C LEU A 41 1.82 -0.98 -3.99
N SER A 42 1.39 -0.65 -2.78
CA SER A 42 1.69 0.65 -2.17
C SER A 42 3.19 0.87 -2.03
N VAL A 43 3.95 -0.11 -1.51
CA VAL A 43 5.40 0.00 -1.35
C VAL A 43 6.10 0.20 -2.69
N ILE A 44 5.74 -0.60 -3.70
CA ILE A 44 6.37 -0.55 -5.03
C ILE A 44 6.06 0.78 -5.74
N PHE A 45 4.79 1.17 -5.82
CA PHE A 45 4.43 2.37 -6.58
C PHE A 45 4.66 3.67 -5.79
N TYR A 46 4.75 3.62 -4.46
CA TYR A 46 5.14 4.77 -3.66
C TYR A 46 6.60 5.15 -3.87
N SER A 47 7.52 4.19 -4.10
CA SER A 47 8.92 4.51 -4.37
C SER A 47 9.09 5.21 -5.73
N LEU A 48 8.21 4.90 -6.69
CA LEU A 48 8.21 5.49 -8.03
C LEU A 48 7.45 6.81 -8.11
N THR A 49 6.47 7.04 -7.22
CA THR A 49 5.62 8.23 -7.27
C THR A 49 6.16 9.33 -6.34
N LEU A 50 6.29 10.55 -6.86
CA LEU A 50 6.64 11.76 -6.11
C LEU A 50 5.42 12.26 -5.33
N ILE A 51 5.08 11.52 -4.27
CA ILE A 51 4.07 11.85 -3.28
C ILE A 51 4.69 11.79 -1.89
N SER A 52 4.36 12.79 -1.05
CA SER A 52 4.80 12.83 0.34
C SER A 52 4.12 11.73 1.16
N ILE A 53 4.79 11.22 2.20
CA ILE A 53 4.19 10.22 3.09
C ILE A 53 2.92 10.74 3.76
N PHE A 54 2.88 12.05 4.06
CA PHE A 54 1.75 12.70 4.66
C PHE A 54 0.54 12.73 3.72
N ASP A 55 0.73 13.11 2.46
CA ASP A 55 -0.37 13.11 1.48
C ASP A 55 -0.85 11.70 1.17
N PHE A 56 0.08 10.74 1.05
CA PHE A 56 -0.31 9.35 0.86
C PHE A 56 -1.12 8.81 2.06
N SER A 57 -0.76 9.16 3.28
CA SER A 57 -1.52 8.78 4.48
C SER A 57 -2.96 9.32 4.48
N LYS A 58 -3.20 10.50 3.90
CA LYS A 58 -4.55 11.07 3.76
C LYS A 58 -5.42 10.20 2.85
N PHE A 59 -4.88 9.66 1.76
CA PHE A 59 -5.61 8.75 0.88
C PHE A 59 -5.92 7.42 1.57
N ILE A 60 -4.98 6.85 2.31
CA ILE A 60 -5.22 5.64 3.11
C ILE A 60 -6.38 5.87 4.09
N ALA A 61 -6.34 6.97 4.84
CA ALA A 61 -7.40 7.33 5.77
C ALA A 61 -8.74 7.58 5.05
N ALA A 62 -8.74 8.27 3.92
CA ALA A 62 -9.93 8.52 3.13
C ALA A 62 -10.58 7.22 2.64
N PHE A 63 -9.81 6.30 2.07
CA PHE A 63 -10.33 5.00 1.62
C PHE A 63 -10.82 4.12 2.77
N ALA A 64 -10.17 4.19 3.94
CA ALA A 64 -10.67 3.53 5.15
C ALA A 64 -12.05 4.06 5.56
N VAL A 65 -12.24 5.39 5.54
CA VAL A 65 -13.50 6.05 5.92
C VAL A 65 -14.60 5.81 4.88
N ILE A 66 -14.29 5.86 3.59
CA ILE A 66 -15.26 5.64 2.50
C ILE A 66 -15.93 4.28 2.64
N GLY A 67 -15.21 3.24 3.04
CA GLY A 67 -15.79 1.92 3.31
C GLY A 67 -16.89 1.97 4.38
N PHE A 68 -16.77 2.83 5.40
CA PHE A 68 -17.79 2.98 6.44
C PHE A 68 -19.02 3.77 6.03
N LEU A 69 -19.00 4.47 4.88
CA LEU A 69 -20.19 5.12 4.34
C LEU A 69 -21.23 4.10 3.87
N ILE A 70 -20.83 2.86 3.61
CA ILE A 70 -21.75 1.78 3.25
C ILE A 70 -22.48 1.31 4.53
N PRO A 71 -23.83 1.39 4.59
CA PRO A 71 -24.57 1.01 5.79
C PRO A 71 -24.32 -0.46 6.18
N ILE A 72 -24.16 -0.72 7.48
CA ILE A 72 -23.86 -2.06 8.01
C ILE A 72 -24.87 -3.15 7.60
N GLN A 73 -26.09 -2.75 7.27
CA GLN A 73 -27.13 -3.66 6.79
C GLN A 73 -26.72 -4.36 5.48
N PHE A 74 -25.96 -3.70 4.61
CA PHE A 74 -25.42 -4.29 3.39
C PHE A 74 -24.32 -5.31 3.71
N TYR A 75 -23.36 -4.96 4.58
CA TYR A 75 -22.33 -5.90 5.03
C TYR A 75 -22.94 -7.16 5.65
N ARG A 76 -23.95 -7.01 6.51
CA ARG A 76 -24.63 -8.14 7.15
C ARG A 76 -25.44 -8.98 6.16
N LYS A 77 -26.07 -8.36 5.16
CA LYS A 77 -26.88 -9.06 4.15
C LYS A 77 -26.03 -9.83 3.15
N TRP A 78 -24.94 -9.25 2.67
CA TRP A 78 -24.14 -9.80 1.58
C TRP A 78 -22.96 -10.64 2.11
N LEU A 79 -22.22 -10.10 3.07
CA LEU A 79 -20.98 -10.70 3.59
C LEU A 79 -21.19 -11.46 4.91
N HIS A 80 -22.36 -11.31 5.53
CA HIS A 80 -22.70 -11.92 6.82
C HIS A 80 -21.84 -11.45 7.99
N PHE A 81 -21.24 -10.27 7.86
CA PHE A 81 -20.31 -9.75 8.85
C PHE A 81 -20.96 -9.27 10.14
N ILE A 82 -20.25 -9.50 11.24
CA ILE A 82 -20.46 -8.80 12.52
C ILE A 82 -19.75 -7.44 12.51
N LYS A 83 -20.07 -6.57 13.48
CA LYS A 83 -19.57 -5.18 13.53
C LYS A 83 -18.03 -5.09 13.42
N TYR A 84 -17.31 -5.96 14.12
CA TYR A 84 -15.83 -5.94 14.12
C TYR A 84 -15.22 -6.39 12.79
N GLU A 85 -15.86 -7.34 12.09
CA GLU A 85 -15.40 -7.80 10.78
C GLU A 85 -15.56 -6.72 9.71
N VAL A 86 -16.60 -5.88 9.81
CA VAL A 86 -16.74 -4.70 8.94
C VAL A 86 -15.58 -3.72 9.13
N ILE A 87 -15.18 -3.49 10.39
CA ILE A 87 -14.05 -2.61 10.71
C ILE A 87 -12.75 -3.17 10.14
N LEU A 88 -12.48 -4.45 10.39
CA LEU A 88 -11.29 -5.14 9.87
C LEU A 88 -11.28 -5.15 8.34
N PHE A 89 -12.41 -5.47 7.70
CA PHE A 89 -12.54 -5.49 6.25
C PHE A 89 -12.22 -4.13 5.62
N ASN A 90 -12.74 -3.04 6.19
CA ASN A 90 -12.48 -1.71 5.63
C ASN A 90 -11.05 -1.23 5.89
N ILE A 91 -10.50 -1.45 7.09
CA ILE A 91 -9.16 -0.95 7.45
C ILE A 91 -8.06 -1.80 6.81
N MET A 92 -8.20 -3.13 6.79
CA MET A 92 -7.16 -4.03 6.28
C MET A 92 -7.39 -4.45 4.83
N GLY A 93 -8.64 -4.57 4.39
CA GLY A 93 -8.96 -4.96 3.02
C GLY A 93 -9.06 -3.75 2.10
N VAL A 94 -10.05 -2.91 2.34
CA VAL A 94 -10.41 -1.78 1.45
C VAL A 94 -9.32 -0.71 1.43
N ALA A 95 -8.91 -0.18 2.59
CA ALA A 95 -7.97 0.94 2.60
C ALA A 95 -6.64 0.62 1.87
N PRO A 96 -5.96 -0.51 2.13
CA PRO A 96 -4.67 -0.80 1.50
C PRO A 96 -4.81 -1.14 0.01
N ILE A 97 -5.85 -1.90 -0.39
CA ILE A 97 -6.02 -2.26 -1.80
C ILE A 97 -6.35 -1.03 -2.65
N PHE A 98 -7.24 -0.16 -2.19
CA PHE A 98 -7.59 1.05 -2.93
C PHE A 98 -6.45 2.07 -2.94
N SER A 99 -5.67 2.18 -1.86
CA SER A 99 -4.48 3.04 -1.83
C SER A 99 -3.39 2.55 -2.78
N GLY A 100 -3.16 1.23 -2.83
CA GLY A 100 -2.24 0.62 -3.78
C GLY A 100 -2.71 0.82 -5.23
N LEU A 101 -3.99 0.57 -5.49
CA LEU A 101 -4.59 0.78 -6.81
C LEU A 101 -4.56 2.25 -7.24
N PHE A 102 -4.75 3.19 -6.33
CA PHE A 102 -4.61 4.61 -6.60
C PHE A 102 -3.23 4.94 -7.16
N LEU A 103 -2.16 4.42 -6.55
CA LEU A 103 -0.80 4.62 -7.04
C LEU A 103 -0.54 3.89 -8.37
N VAL A 104 -1.07 2.68 -8.53
CA VAL A 104 -1.00 1.93 -9.81
C VAL A 104 -1.64 2.71 -10.94
N ILE A 105 -2.83 3.25 -10.72
CA ILE A 105 -3.55 4.05 -11.71
C ILE A 105 -2.77 5.34 -12.01
N ASN A 106 -2.21 6.00 -10.98
CA ASN A 106 -1.36 7.17 -11.18
C ASN A 106 -0.19 6.86 -12.11
N PHE A 107 0.44 5.69 -11.93
CA PHE A 107 1.57 5.22 -12.72
C PHE A 107 1.18 4.78 -14.14
N MET A 108 0.17 3.92 -14.27
CA MET A 108 -0.20 3.31 -15.56
C MET A 108 -0.69 4.34 -16.58
N PHE A 109 -1.34 5.40 -16.10
CA PHE A 109 -1.85 6.48 -16.94
C PHE A 109 -0.95 7.72 -16.87
N ALA A 110 0.32 7.54 -16.54
CA ALA A 110 1.29 8.63 -16.57
C ALA A 110 1.54 9.07 -18.01
N THR A 111 1.57 10.38 -18.24
CA THR A 111 1.73 11.00 -19.56
C THR A 111 2.86 12.03 -19.53
N ASN A 112 3.10 12.69 -20.66
CA ASN A 112 4.05 13.81 -20.78
C ASN A 112 5.45 13.48 -20.23
N THR A 113 6.02 12.36 -20.65
CA THR A 113 7.36 11.94 -20.23
C THR A 113 8.41 12.97 -20.65
N ARG A 114 9.15 13.52 -19.69
CA ARG A 114 10.17 14.54 -19.90
C ARG A 114 11.48 14.16 -19.19
N PRO A 115 12.61 14.13 -19.92
CA PRO A 115 13.92 14.03 -19.29
C PRO A 115 14.31 15.39 -18.71
N HIS A 116 14.84 15.35 -17.48
CA HIS A 116 15.45 16.50 -16.82
C HIS A 116 16.91 16.17 -16.53
N ASP A 117 17.80 17.02 -17.03
CA ASP A 117 19.25 16.85 -16.95
C ASP A 117 19.81 17.82 -15.92
N PHE A 118 20.54 17.29 -14.94
CA PHE A 118 21.13 18.05 -13.85
C PHE A 118 22.61 17.77 -13.74
N LYS A 119 23.41 18.81 -13.49
CA LYS A 119 24.79 18.61 -13.05
C LYS A 119 24.81 18.24 -11.57
N ILE A 120 25.73 17.35 -11.20
CA ILE A 120 25.97 16.98 -9.81
C ILE A 120 26.99 17.97 -9.24
N GLU A 121 26.60 18.76 -8.25
CA GLU A 121 27.51 19.70 -7.58
C GLU A 121 28.31 19.02 -6.47
N LYS A 122 27.66 18.15 -5.70
CA LYS A 122 28.28 17.44 -4.57
C LYS A 122 27.69 16.04 -4.42
N ILE A 123 28.51 15.15 -3.88
CA ILE A 123 28.12 13.81 -3.47
C ILE A 123 28.30 13.76 -1.95
N TYR A 124 27.30 13.25 -1.24
CA TYR A 124 27.37 13.02 0.19
C TYR A 124 27.08 11.56 0.51
N PHE A 125 27.65 11.09 1.62
CA PHE A 125 27.36 9.78 2.18
C PHE A 125 26.76 10.00 3.55
N GLU A 126 25.54 9.52 3.75
CA GLU A 126 24.80 9.66 5.00
C GLU A 126 24.53 8.26 5.57
N GLY A 127 24.83 8.05 6.84
CA GLY A 127 24.62 6.77 7.52
C GLY A 127 25.83 6.25 8.28
N ASP A 128 25.60 5.23 9.11
CA ASP A 128 26.62 4.59 9.94
C ASP A 128 27.43 3.56 9.14
N GLU A 129 28.51 3.01 9.70
CA GLU A 129 29.43 2.10 8.99
C GLU A 129 28.75 0.94 8.22
N ASN A 130 27.58 0.49 8.71
CA ASN A 130 26.80 -0.60 8.14
C ASN A 130 25.64 -0.17 7.22
N SER A 131 25.32 1.13 7.11
CA SER A 131 24.19 1.62 6.32
C SER A 131 24.46 2.98 5.67
N LYS A 132 25.56 3.08 4.92
CA LYS A 132 25.88 4.28 4.13
C LYS A 132 24.97 4.37 2.90
N VAL A 133 24.15 5.41 2.87
CA VAL A 133 23.37 5.81 1.69
C VAL A 133 24.16 6.88 0.95
N MET A 134 24.29 6.70 -0.36
CA MET A 134 24.89 7.70 -1.24
C MET A 134 23.81 8.66 -1.72
N GLY A 135 24.04 9.96 -1.56
CA GLY A 135 23.16 11.01 -2.05
C GLY A 135 23.92 12.02 -2.91
N VAL A 136 23.16 12.75 -3.74
CA VAL A 136 23.70 13.82 -4.60
C VAL A 136 23.01 15.14 -4.34
N VAL A 137 23.77 16.22 -4.47
CA VAL A 137 23.25 17.58 -4.55
C VAL A 137 23.30 17.99 -6.02
N LEU A 138 22.12 18.25 -6.57
CA LEU A 138 21.94 18.69 -7.96
C LEU A 138 22.15 20.19 -8.08
N GLU A 139 22.43 20.67 -9.30
CA GLU A 139 22.56 22.09 -9.59
C GLU A 139 21.36 22.90 -9.11
N ASN A 140 21.63 24.11 -8.59
CA ASN A 140 20.63 24.99 -7.96
C ASN A 140 19.88 24.37 -6.77
N ASN A 141 20.38 23.27 -6.20
CA ASN A 141 19.73 22.53 -5.12
C ASN A 141 18.33 22.01 -5.50
N GLU A 142 18.14 21.69 -6.79
CA GLU A 142 16.91 21.09 -7.31
C GLU A 142 16.62 19.75 -6.63
N TYR A 143 15.35 19.52 -6.29
CA TYR A 143 14.88 18.35 -5.56
C TYR A 143 15.53 18.13 -4.18
N ALA A 144 16.10 19.17 -3.57
CA ALA A 144 16.60 19.08 -2.20
C ALA A 144 15.49 18.66 -1.23
N GLY A 145 15.69 17.53 -0.55
CA GLY A 145 14.72 16.92 0.35
C GLY A 145 13.88 15.80 -0.29
N GLU A 146 13.88 15.67 -1.62
CA GLU A 146 13.19 14.57 -2.31
C GLU A 146 14.08 13.34 -2.46
N ARG A 147 14.17 12.59 -1.35
CA ARG A 147 15.01 11.39 -1.20
C ARG A 147 14.86 10.38 -2.35
N LYS A 148 13.66 10.24 -2.92
CA LYS A 148 13.39 9.31 -4.04
C LYS A 148 14.21 9.63 -5.30
N ILE A 149 14.57 10.90 -5.48
CA ILE A 149 15.39 11.40 -6.60
C ILE A 149 16.86 11.46 -6.20
N VAL A 150 17.17 12.08 -5.05
CA VAL A 150 18.55 12.42 -4.68
C VAL A 150 19.33 11.29 -4.02
N GLU A 151 18.67 10.28 -3.45
CA GLU A 151 19.34 9.08 -2.94
C GLU A 151 19.58 8.09 -4.09
N LEU A 152 20.85 7.74 -4.28
CA LEU A 152 21.36 6.94 -5.39
C LEU A 152 21.91 5.60 -4.88
N THR A 153 21.07 4.84 -4.18
CA THR A 153 21.45 3.57 -3.56
C THR A 153 21.87 2.49 -4.56
N ASP A 154 21.42 2.60 -5.82
CA ASP A 154 21.68 1.62 -6.89
C ASP A 154 22.87 2.00 -7.79
N PHE A 155 23.49 3.16 -7.58
CA PHE A 155 24.58 3.65 -8.44
C PHE A 155 25.95 3.33 -7.85
N ASN A 156 26.88 2.90 -8.70
CA ASN A 156 28.26 2.70 -8.30
C ASN A 156 28.99 4.06 -8.23
N PRO A 157 29.69 4.40 -7.12
CA PRO A 157 30.50 5.61 -7.02
C PRO A 157 31.51 5.81 -8.17
N ALA A 158 31.96 4.72 -8.82
CA ALA A 158 32.83 4.78 -9.99
C ALA A 158 32.18 5.43 -11.22
N GLU A 159 30.85 5.42 -11.33
CA GLU A 159 30.09 6.02 -12.43
C GLU A 159 30.10 7.56 -12.39
N PHE A 160 30.52 8.14 -11.27
CA PHE A 160 30.58 9.59 -11.05
C PHE A 160 31.87 10.25 -11.55
N THR A 161 32.72 9.47 -12.23
CA THR A 161 33.99 9.96 -12.78
C THR A 161 33.78 10.70 -14.11
N GLY A 162 34.30 11.93 -14.21
CA GLY A 162 34.31 12.71 -15.46
C GLY A 162 33.16 13.71 -15.65
N ASN A 163 32.59 14.27 -14.57
CA ASN A 163 31.47 15.22 -14.60
C ASN A 163 30.18 14.70 -15.29
N PRO A 164 29.64 13.53 -14.88
CA PRO A 164 28.44 13.01 -15.49
C PRO A 164 27.22 13.91 -15.21
N ILE A 165 26.36 13.99 -16.21
CA ILE A 165 25.04 14.63 -16.12
C ILE A 165 24.06 13.59 -15.56
N PHE A 166 23.37 13.93 -14.48
CA PHE A 166 22.32 13.11 -13.91
C PHE A 166 20.99 13.39 -14.62
N ARG A 167 20.46 12.38 -15.31
CA ARG A 167 19.18 12.47 -16.01
C ARG A 167 18.10 11.76 -15.21
N VAL A 168 17.05 12.50 -14.86
CA VAL A 168 15.82 11.96 -14.26
C VAL A 168 14.70 12.11 -15.28
N THR A 169 14.07 11.00 -15.64
CA THR A 169 12.92 11.00 -16.54
C THR A 169 11.64 10.95 -15.71
N LEU A 170 10.86 12.03 -15.76
CA LEU A 170 9.60 12.16 -15.03
C LEU A 170 8.42 12.08 -15.99
N SER A 171 7.29 11.58 -15.49
CA SER A 171 5.99 11.66 -16.15
C SER A 171 4.94 12.23 -15.21
N ASP A 172 3.95 12.91 -15.77
CA ASP A 172 2.82 13.42 -15.02
C ASP A 172 1.79 12.30 -14.83
N GLY A 173 1.64 11.81 -13.60
CA GLY A 173 0.65 10.79 -13.27
C GLY A 173 -0.79 11.30 -13.34
N PHE A 174 -1.73 10.38 -13.50
CA PHE A 174 -3.15 10.70 -13.71
C PHE A 174 -3.77 11.55 -12.59
N PHE A 175 -3.33 11.36 -11.35
CA PHE A 175 -3.84 12.13 -10.20
C PHE A 175 -3.01 13.38 -9.91
N GLY A 176 -2.14 13.79 -10.83
CA GLY A 176 -1.28 14.97 -10.70
C GLY A 176 0.01 14.72 -9.91
N TYR A 177 0.27 13.47 -9.48
CA TYR A 177 1.54 13.11 -8.85
C TYR A 177 2.53 12.65 -9.92
N GLN A 178 3.71 13.26 -9.93
CA GLN A 178 4.76 12.89 -10.85
C GLN A 178 5.31 11.49 -10.56
N VAL A 179 5.80 10.82 -11.59
CA VAL A 179 6.31 9.46 -11.55
C VAL A 179 7.72 9.42 -12.09
N ILE A 180 8.63 8.79 -11.36
CA ILE A 180 10.00 8.52 -11.78
C ILE A 180 9.98 7.29 -12.69
N ASN A 181 10.32 7.49 -13.97
CA ASN A 181 10.45 6.39 -14.93
C ASN A 181 11.86 5.80 -14.95
N GLU A 182 12.86 6.68 -14.98
CA GLU A 182 14.26 6.28 -15.14
C GLU A 182 15.18 7.30 -14.46
N LYS A 183 16.20 6.81 -13.78
CA LYS A 183 17.34 7.58 -13.30
C LYS A 183 18.58 7.03 -14.01
N LYS A 184 19.38 7.88 -14.66
CA LYS A 184 20.63 7.44 -15.31
C LYS A 184 21.71 8.51 -15.31
N MET A 185 22.95 8.05 -15.35
CA MET A 185 24.12 8.90 -15.60
C MET A 185 24.36 9.00 -17.10
N VAL A 186 24.52 10.21 -17.61
CA VAL A 186 24.85 10.51 -19.00
C VAL A 186 26.24 11.14 -19.02
N LYS A 187 27.11 10.66 -19.92
CA LYS A 187 28.46 11.19 -20.14
C LYS A 187 28.47 12.22 -21.25
#